data_AF-A0A955V7V7-F1
#
_entry.id   AF-A0A955V7V7-F1
#
_cell.length_a   1.000
_cell.length_b   1.000
_cell.length_c   1.000
_cell.angle_alpha   90.00
_cell.angle_beta   90.00
_cell.angle_gamma   90.00
#
_symmetry.space_group_name_H-M   'P 1'
#
loop_
_entity.id
_entity.type
_entity.pdbx_description
1 polymer ?
#
loop_
_entity_poly.entity_id
_entity_poly.type
_entity_poly.pdbx_seq_one_letter_code
_entity_poly.pdbx_strand_id
1 'polypeptide(L)'
;MAPTDVDGHAATARRFDPGDVAGRLETETLVDIGDLLDARGRAVVLTALERARARRLRAYVVCLPLGAPFDDVDALFAAAAAGRPAETLLVVFNGRGWRGRGLGLPIARIKRELTEATPVFRVDRGRGLALAIDRLLAARSTEVRDATENIGEDAGGTLPLVLGVSLGVASLVGSMAWLMARRRRRAREESPPQGS
;
A
#
# COMPACT_ATOMS: atom_id res chain seq x y z
N MET A 1 49.93 3.13 -20.63
CA MET A 1 49.10 3.58 -21.77
C MET A 1 47.68 3.11 -21.48
N ALA A 2 46.69 3.98 -21.71
CA ALA A 2 45.51 4.23 -20.86
C ALA A 2 44.56 3.05 -20.56
N PRO A 3 43.93 3.02 -19.36
CA PRO A 3 42.69 2.28 -19.13
C PRO A 3 41.52 3.02 -19.79
N THR A 4 40.81 2.31 -20.65
CA THR A 4 39.62 2.79 -21.36
C THR A 4 38.42 2.88 -20.42
N ASP A 5 37.81 4.07 -20.40
CA ASP A 5 36.46 4.43 -20.00
C ASP A 5 35.66 3.43 -19.14
N VAL A 6 35.60 3.73 -17.85
CA VAL A 6 34.57 3.25 -16.92
C VAL A 6 33.58 4.39 -16.69
N ASP A 7 33.03 4.98 -17.75
CA ASP A 7 32.02 6.01 -17.66
C ASP A 7 30.90 5.74 -18.67
N GLY A 8 29.70 5.42 -18.18
CA GLY A 8 28.55 5.24 -19.07
C GLY A 8 27.37 4.44 -18.54
N HIS A 9 27.31 4.09 -17.25
CA HIS A 9 26.08 3.55 -16.62
C HIS A 9 25.58 4.45 -15.48
N ALA A 10 25.70 5.77 -15.67
CA ALA A 10 24.70 6.68 -15.12
C ALA A 10 23.41 6.47 -15.92
N ALA A 11 22.80 5.29 -15.77
CA ALA A 11 21.43 5.04 -16.17
C ALA A 11 20.63 6.11 -15.45
N THR A 12 20.19 7.10 -16.23
CA THR A 12 19.36 8.21 -15.80
C THR A 12 18.28 7.61 -14.94
N ALA A 13 18.41 7.73 -13.62
CA ALA A 13 17.38 7.30 -12.70
C ALA A 13 16.18 8.15 -13.08
N ARG A 14 15.30 7.62 -13.94
CA ARG A 14 14.05 8.26 -14.30
C ARG A 14 13.41 8.57 -12.97
N ARG A 15 13.42 9.85 -12.62
CA ARG A 15 12.84 10.34 -11.39
C ARG A 15 11.37 9.97 -11.50
N PHE A 16 10.94 8.99 -10.71
CA PHE A 16 9.54 8.59 -10.71
C PHE A 16 8.75 9.75 -10.09
N ASP A 17 7.59 10.06 -10.66
CA ASP A 17 6.66 11.02 -10.07
C ASP A 17 5.68 10.26 -9.18
N PRO A 18 5.64 10.50 -7.85
CA PRO A 18 4.65 9.91 -6.96
C PRO A 18 3.20 10.14 -7.40
N GLY A 19 2.92 11.27 -8.08
CA GLY A 19 1.61 11.59 -8.62
C GLY A 19 1.18 10.61 -9.71
N ASP A 20 2.09 10.25 -10.61
CA ASP A 20 1.84 9.27 -11.67
C ASP A 20 1.58 7.87 -11.08
N VAL A 21 2.37 7.48 -10.06
CA VAL A 21 2.17 6.20 -9.36
C VAL A 21 0.80 6.17 -8.69
N ALA A 22 0.44 7.25 -7.99
CA ALA A 22 -0.87 7.37 -7.35
C ALA A 22 -2.01 7.26 -8.35
N GLY A 23 -1.91 7.92 -9.52
CA GLY A 23 -2.89 7.81 -10.59
C GLY A 23 -3.02 6.38 -11.14
N ARG A 24 -1.90 5.66 -11.30
CA ARG A 24 -1.93 4.24 -11.71
C ARG A 24 -2.55 3.33 -10.67
N LEU A 25 -2.35 3.60 -9.38
CA LEU A 25 -2.99 2.82 -8.29
C LEU A 25 -4.51 2.94 -8.27
N GLU A 26 -5.10 3.89 -8.99
CA GLU A 26 -6.56 3.96 -9.17
C GLU A 26 -7.10 2.83 -10.05
N THR A 27 -6.30 2.35 -11.00
CA THR A 27 -6.72 1.36 -12.02
C THR A 27 -5.97 0.03 -11.92
N GLU A 28 -4.75 0.03 -11.37
CA GLU A 28 -3.86 -1.12 -11.29
C GLU A 28 -3.61 -1.54 -9.83
N THR A 29 -3.59 -2.84 -9.55
CA THR A 29 -3.22 -3.38 -8.24
C THR A 29 -1.72 -3.67 -8.11
N LEU A 30 -1.01 -3.77 -9.23
CA LEU A 30 0.43 -3.96 -9.30
C LEU A 30 1.04 -2.94 -10.26
N VAL A 31 1.84 -2.03 -9.72
CA VAL A 31 2.54 -1.00 -10.46
C VAL A 31 4.04 -1.27 -10.38
N ASP A 32 4.64 -1.78 -11.45
CA ASP A 32 6.08 -2.03 -11.55
C ASP A 32 6.73 -0.97 -12.45
N ILE A 33 7.45 -0.04 -11.82
CA ILE A 33 8.13 1.10 -12.46
C ILE A 33 9.63 0.83 -12.56
N GLY A 34 10.16 0.03 -11.64
CA GLY A 34 11.57 -0.37 -11.63
C GLY A 34 11.89 -1.57 -12.51
N ASP A 35 10.89 -2.12 -13.21
CA ASP A 35 10.98 -3.39 -13.95
C ASP A 35 11.65 -4.49 -13.11
N LEU A 36 11.27 -4.56 -11.83
CA LEU A 36 11.91 -5.44 -10.86
C LEU A 36 11.38 -6.87 -10.93
N LEU A 37 10.22 -7.08 -11.56
CA LEU A 37 9.58 -8.36 -11.73
C LEU A 37 9.61 -8.80 -13.19
N ASP A 38 10.06 -10.03 -13.41
CA ASP A 38 9.87 -10.71 -14.68
C ASP A 38 8.39 -11.12 -14.87
N ALA A 39 8.05 -11.63 -16.06
CA ALA A 39 6.67 -12.02 -16.37
C ALA A 39 6.12 -13.10 -15.42
N ARG A 40 6.96 -14.05 -15.01
CA ARG A 40 6.58 -15.12 -14.08
C ARG A 40 6.31 -14.56 -12.68
N GLY A 41 7.21 -13.72 -12.17
CA GLY A 41 7.06 -13.08 -10.88
C GLY A 41 5.84 -12.18 -10.82
N ARG A 42 5.58 -11.41 -11.89
CA ARG A 42 4.37 -10.60 -12.04
C ARG A 42 3.09 -11.45 -11.93
N ALA A 43 3.01 -12.57 -12.63
CA ALA A 43 1.86 -13.47 -12.57
C ALA A 43 1.62 -14.04 -11.17
N VAL A 44 2.70 -14.42 -10.46
CA VAL A 44 2.63 -14.93 -9.09
C VAL A 44 2.10 -13.86 -8.12
N VAL A 45 2.59 -12.62 -8.23
CA VAL A 45 2.12 -11.50 -7.40
C VAL A 45 0.66 -11.18 -7.67
N LEU A 46 0.25 -11.09 -8.94
CA LEU A 46 -1.15 -10.85 -9.31
C LEU A 46 -2.09 -11.92 -8.73
N THR A 47 -1.66 -13.18 -8.73
CA THR A 47 -2.43 -14.27 -8.12
C THR A 47 -2.61 -14.06 -6.62
N ALA A 48 -1.59 -13.58 -5.90
CA ALA A 48 -1.71 -13.24 -4.48
C ALA A 48 -2.64 -12.04 -4.22
N LEU A 49 -2.60 -11.03 -5.10
CA LEU A 49 -3.51 -9.88 -5.04
C LEU A 49 -4.96 -10.28 -5.28
N GLU A 50 -5.23 -11.21 -6.21
CA GLU A 50 -6.56 -11.77 -6.41
C GLU A 50 -7.06 -12.56 -5.20
N ARG A 51 -6.18 -13.25 -4.46
CA ARG A 51 -6.55 -13.86 -3.17
C ARG A 51 -6.96 -12.81 -2.13
N ALA A 52 -6.28 -11.66 -2.08
CA ALA A 52 -6.69 -10.55 -1.21
C ALA A 52 -8.09 -10.04 -1.60
N ARG A 53 -8.33 -9.86 -2.90
CA ARG A 53 -9.62 -9.42 -3.45
C ARG A 53 -10.74 -10.40 -3.14
N ALA A 54 -10.49 -11.71 -3.25
CA ALA A 54 -11.45 -12.75 -2.89
C ALA A 54 -11.89 -12.67 -1.41
N ARG A 55 -11.04 -12.11 -0.54
CA ARG A 55 -11.33 -11.81 0.88
C ARG A 55 -11.93 -10.42 1.10
N ARG A 56 -12.34 -9.73 0.03
CA ARG A 56 -12.85 -8.34 0.03
C ARG A 56 -11.84 -7.31 0.56
N LEU A 57 -10.55 -7.63 0.48
CA LEU A 57 -9.46 -6.72 0.83
C LEU A 57 -8.88 -6.10 -0.43
N ARG A 58 -8.40 -4.86 -0.32
CA ARG A 58 -7.73 -4.14 -1.41
C ARG A 58 -6.23 -4.23 -1.17
N ALA A 59 -5.52 -4.98 -1.98
CA ALA A 59 -4.06 -5.06 -1.88
C ALA A 59 -3.42 -4.41 -3.10
N TYR A 60 -2.37 -3.63 -2.84
CA TYR A 60 -1.61 -2.91 -3.84
C TYR A 60 -0.13 -3.19 -3.66
N VAL A 61 0.59 -3.37 -4.77
CA VAL A 61 2.04 -3.51 -4.80
C VAL A 61 2.62 -2.45 -5.73
N VAL A 62 3.61 -1.73 -5.23
CA VAL A 62 4.42 -0.78 -6.02
C VAL A 62 5.86 -1.25 -6.02
N CYS A 63 6.41 -1.51 -7.20
CA CYS A 63 7.82 -1.81 -7.39
C CYS A 63 8.51 -0.56 -7.96
N LEU A 64 9.25 0.12 -7.08
CA LEU A 64 10.05 1.31 -7.39
C LEU A 64 11.36 0.92 -8.08
N PRO A 65 12.04 1.88 -8.75
CA PRO A 65 13.39 1.67 -9.25
C PRO A 65 14.35 1.14 -8.16
N LEU A 66 15.36 0.38 -8.59
CA LEU A 66 16.32 -0.25 -7.68
C LEU A 66 16.99 0.79 -6.78
N GLY A 67 16.80 0.64 -5.46
CA GLY A 67 17.39 1.51 -4.44
C GLY A 67 16.70 2.87 -4.26
N ALA A 68 15.58 3.13 -4.94
CA ALA A 68 14.80 4.35 -4.74
C ALA A 68 14.33 4.49 -3.28
N PRO A 69 14.26 5.71 -2.72
CA PRO A 69 13.84 5.92 -1.34
C PRO A 69 12.35 5.59 -1.14
N PHE A 70 11.94 5.47 0.13
CA PHE A 70 10.55 5.16 0.54
C PHE A 70 9.79 6.39 1.04
N ASP A 71 10.25 7.59 0.68
CA ASP A 71 9.76 8.84 1.30
C ASP A 71 8.27 9.08 1.01
N ASP A 72 7.77 8.60 -0.13
CA ASP A 72 6.40 8.83 -0.59
C ASP A 72 5.41 7.72 -0.18
N VAL A 73 5.82 6.71 0.59
CA VAL A 73 4.96 5.55 0.93
C VAL A 73 3.65 5.97 1.59
N ASP A 74 3.69 7.00 2.43
CA ASP A 74 2.50 7.49 3.14
C ASP A 74 1.52 8.21 2.22
N ALA A 75 2.04 8.99 1.27
CA ALA A 75 1.23 9.64 0.25
C ALA A 75 0.59 8.60 -0.70
N LEU A 76 1.38 7.62 -1.13
CA LEU A 76 0.89 6.50 -1.95
C LEU A 76 -0.17 5.68 -1.22
N PHE A 77 0.02 5.44 0.09
CA PHE A 77 -0.98 4.72 0.88
C PHE A 77 -2.27 5.52 1.01
N ALA A 78 -2.19 6.82 1.27
CA ALA A 78 -3.36 7.69 1.35
C ALA A 78 -4.16 7.68 0.04
N ALA A 79 -3.48 7.74 -1.11
CA ALA A 79 -4.09 7.62 -2.42
C ALA A 79 -4.77 6.26 -2.63
N ALA A 80 -4.06 5.15 -2.37
CA ALA A 80 -4.57 3.80 -2.56
C ALA A 80 -5.78 3.49 -1.63
N ALA A 81 -5.70 3.92 -0.37
CA ALA A 81 -6.72 3.63 0.63
C ALA A 81 -8.06 4.29 0.29
N ALA A 82 -8.06 5.49 -0.32
CA ALA A 82 -9.26 6.23 -0.68
C ALA A 82 -10.31 6.25 0.45
N GLY A 83 -9.86 6.51 1.69
CA GLY A 83 -10.72 6.54 2.88
C GLY A 83 -11.02 5.17 3.53
N ARG A 84 -10.45 4.06 3.04
CA ARG A 84 -10.62 2.70 3.60
C ARG A 84 -9.30 2.07 4.06
N PRO A 85 -8.60 2.67 5.03
CA PRO A 85 -7.27 2.20 5.46
C PRO A 85 -7.28 0.83 6.15
N ALA A 86 -8.38 0.44 6.78
CA ALA A 86 -8.52 -0.85 7.47
C ALA A 86 -8.70 -2.04 6.50
N GLU A 87 -9.11 -1.77 5.26
CA GLU A 87 -9.34 -2.78 4.21
C GLU A 87 -8.24 -2.75 3.14
N THR A 88 -7.37 -1.75 3.18
CA THR A 88 -6.35 -1.52 2.15
C THR A 88 -4.98 -1.92 2.67
N LEU A 89 -4.25 -2.69 1.88
CA LEU A 89 -2.83 -3.00 2.03
C LEU A 89 -2.06 -2.31 0.89
N LEU A 90 -0.99 -1.60 1.23
CA LEU A 90 0.03 -1.19 0.27
C LEU A 90 1.36 -1.84 0.66
N VAL A 91 2.02 -2.48 -0.30
CA VAL A 91 3.41 -2.93 -0.18
C VAL A 91 4.24 -2.20 -1.23
N VAL A 92 5.27 -1.48 -0.78
CA VAL A 92 6.21 -0.76 -1.64
C VAL A 92 7.57 -1.44 -1.54
N PHE A 93 8.18 -1.71 -2.68
CA PHE A 93 9.40 -2.48 -2.80
C PHE A 93 10.35 -1.82 -3.80
N ASN A 94 11.66 -1.78 -3.52
CA ASN A 94 12.65 -1.06 -4.34
C ASN A 94 13.86 -1.93 -4.73
N GLY A 95 13.75 -3.25 -4.70
CA GLY A 95 14.90 -4.13 -5.00
C GLY A 95 15.82 -4.41 -3.81
N ARG A 96 15.93 -3.49 -2.85
CA ARG A 96 16.81 -3.61 -1.66
C ARG A 96 16.05 -3.90 -0.38
N GLY A 97 14.80 -3.45 -0.31
CA GLY A 97 13.93 -3.68 0.83
C GLY A 97 12.50 -3.32 0.49
N TRP A 98 11.67 -3.29 1.52
CA TRP A 98 10.24 -3.02 1.39
C TRP A 98 9.69 -2.27 2.61
N ARG A 99 8.56 -1.62 2.35
CA ARG A 99 7.68 -0.98 3.31
C ARG A 99 6.26 -1.47 3.06
N GLY A 100 5.48 -1.58 4.13
CA GLY A 100 4.08 -1.95 4.04
C GLY A 100 3.25 -1.07 4.95
N ARG A 101 1.99 -0.86 4.60
CA ARG A 101 1.04 -0.10 5.40
C ARG A 101 -0.39 -0.60 5.17
N GLY A 102 -1.22 -0.53 6.22
CA GLY A 102 -2.66 -0.73 6.13
C GLY A 102 -3.17 -2.00 6.83
N LEU A 103 -4.34 -2.46 6.40
CA LEU A 103 -5.13 -3.55 7.03
C LEU A 103 -5.49 -3.32 8.51
N GLY A 104 -5.29 -2.12 9.04
CA GLY A 104 -5.39 -1.88 10.48
C GLY A 104 -4.31 -2.60 11.31
N LEU A 105 -3.26 -3.14 10.67
CA LEU A 105 -2.17 -3.82 11.35
C LEU A 105 -1.17 -2.83 11.95
N PRO A 106 -0.63 -3.10 13.15
CA PRO A 106 0.48 -2.31 13.69
C PRO A 106 1.71 -2.36 12.78
N ILE A 107 2.43 -1.24 12.65
CA ILE A 107 3.65 -1.15 11.81
C ILE A 107 4.68 -2.23 12.17
N ALA A 108 4.83 -2.53 13.46
CA ALA A 108 5.74 -3.57 13.95
C ALA A 108 5.35 -4.97 13.43
N ARG A 109 4.04 -5.28 13.38
CA ARG A 109 3.51 -6.53 12.82
C ARG A 109 3.79 -6.61 11.32
N ILE A 110 3.49 -5.54 10.58
CA ILE A 110 3.77 -5.47 9.14
C ILE A 110 5.26 -5.70 8.88
N LYS A 111 6.15 -5.00 9.61
CA LYS A 111 7.60 -5.15 9.47
C LYS A 111 8.05 -6.57 9.75
N ARG A 112 7.49 -7.24 10.75
CA ARG A 112 7.78 -8.66 11.06
C ARG A 112 7.42 -9.56 9.88
N GLU A 113 6.19 -9.50 9.38
CA GLU A 113 5.75 -10.36 8.26
C GLU A 113 6.57 -10.13 7.00
N LEU A 114 6.90 -8.86 6.68
CA LEU A 114 7.78 -8.54 5.57
C LEU A 114 9.19 -9.10 5.79
N THR A 115 9.73 -9.01 7.01
CA THR A 115 11.06 -9.56 7.33
C THR A 115 11.09 -11.08 7.12
N GLU A 116 10.05 -11.79 7.54
CA GLU A 116 9.94 -13.24 7.39
C GLU A 116 9.86 -13.71 5.93
N ALA A 117 9.36 -12.88 5.01
CA ALA A 117 9.36 -13.17 3.57
C ALA A 117 10.72 -12.89 2.89
N THR A 118 11.65 -12.22 3.57
CA THR A 118 12.95 -11.77 3.00
C THR A 118 13.82 -12.92 2.46
N PRO A 119 13.93 -14.09 3.12
CA PRO A 119 14.75 -15.19 2.60
C PRO A 119 14.27 -15.68 1.22
N VAL A 120 12.96 -15.86 1.04
CA VAL A 120 12.38 -16.28 -0.24
C VAL A 120 12.58 -15.21 -1.30
N PHE A 121 12.38 -13.96 -0.90
CA PHE A 121 12.56 -12.80 -1.78
C PHE A 121 13.98 -12.67 -2.35
N ARG A 122 15.02 -13.01 -1.57
CA ARG A 122 16.41 -13.00 -2.05
C ARG A 122 16.67 -14.02 -3.16
N VAL A 123 15.85 -15.07 -3.26
CA VAL A 123 15.95 -16.10 -4.29
C VAL A 123 15.02 -15.78 -5.47
N ASP A 124 13.78 -15.42 -5.19
CA ASP A 124 12.74 -15.12 -6.19
C ASP A 124 11.86 -13.96 -5.68
N ARG A 125 11.97 -12.82 -6.36
CA ARG A 125 11.28 -11.58 -5.97
C ARG A 125 9.77 -11.71 -6.01
N GLY A 126 9.23 -12.35 -7.05
CA GLY A 126 7.79 -12.50 -7.25
C GLY A 126 7.18 -13.43 -6.19
N ARG A 127 7.83 -14.55 -5.92
CA ARG A 127 7.42 -15.46 -4.83
C ARG A 127 7.55 -14.82 -3.46
N GLY A 128 8.63 -14.07 -3.22
CA GLY A 128 8.83 -13.34 -1.97
C GLY A 128 7.73 -12.31 -1.70
N LEU A 129 7.36 -11.52 -2.70
CA LEU A 129 6.25 -10.55 -2.60
C LEU A 129 4.90 -11.25 -2.39
N ALA A 130 4.61 -12.32 -3.13
CA ALA A 130 3.38 -13.08 -2.95
C ALA A 130 3.27 -13.67 -1.54
N LEU A 131 4.35 -14.26 -1.04
CA LEU A 131 4.41 -14.76 0.35
C LEU A 131 4.19 -13.64 1.36
N ALA A 132 4.84 -12.49 1.18
CA ALA A 132 4.67 -11.34 2.06
C ALA A 132 3.20 -10.89 2.13
N ILE A 133 2.52 -10.81 0.98
CA ILE A 133 1.09 -10.48 0.90
C ILE A 133 0.27 -11.53 1.66
N ASP A 134 0.45 -12.82 1.37
CA ASP A 134 -0.32 -13.89 2.01
C ASP A 134 -0.15 -13.88 3.55
N ARG A 135 1.07 -13.62 4.04
CA ARG A 135 1.36 -13.49 5.47
C ARG A 135 0.67 -12.30 6.11
N LEU A 136 0.68 -11.13 5.46
CA LEU A 136 -0.01 -9.94 5.94
C LEU A 136 -1.53 -10.15 5.98
N LEU A 137 -2.10 -10.83 4.99
CA LEU A 137 -3.52 -11.19 4.98
C LEU A 137 -3.85 -12.18 6.10
N ALA A 138 -2.99 -13.17 6.35
CA ALA A 138 -3.16 -14.12 7.45
C ALA A 138 -3.07 -13.42 8.82
N ALA A 139 -2.08 -12.55 9.00
CA ALA A 139 -1.93 -11.75 10.21
C ALA A 139 -3.18 -10.91 10.50
N ARG A 140 -3.77 -10.28 9.47
CA ARG A 140 -5.04 -9.57 9.62
C ARG A 140 -6.17 -10.48 10.09
N SER A 141 -6.30 -11.67 9.51
CA SER A 141 -7.34 -12.62 9.93
C SER A 141 -7.20 -13.05 11.39
N THR A 142 -5.97 -13.25 11.88
CA THR A 142 -5.72 -13.54 13.31
C THR A 142 -6.19 -12.38 14.20
N GLU A 143 -5.82 -11.14 13.87
CA GLU A 143 -6.22 -9.97 14.68
C GLU A 143 -7.75 -9.76 14.72
N VAL A 144 -8.47 -10.02 13.63
CA VAL A 144 -9.95 -9.99 13.63
C VAL A 144 -10.51 -11.04 14.60
N ARG A 145 -9.95 -12.25 14.56
CA ARG A 145 -10.40 -13.37 15.37
C ARG A 145 -10.17 -13.10 16.85
N ASP A 146 -8.96 -12.69 17.21
CA ASP A 146 -8.60 -12.39 18.60
C ASP A 146 -9.48 -11.26 19.16
N ALA A 147 -9.76 -10.22 18.36
CA ALA A 147 -10.67 -9.16 18.76
C ALA A 147 -12.11 -9.66 18.99
N THR A 148 -12.57 -10.66 18.21
CA THR A 148 -13.91 -11.23 18.35
C THR A 148 -14.02 -12.16 19.56
N GLU A 149 -12.98 -12.96 19.84
CA GLU A 149 -12.94 -13.88 20.97
C GLU A 149 -12.88 -13.12 22.31
N ASN A 150 -12.09 -12.05 22.41
CA ASN A 150 -12.00 -11.23 23.63
C ASN A 150 -13.29 -10.46 23.97
N ILE A 151 -14.16 -10.17 22.99
CA ILE A 151 -15.49 -9.57 23.24
C ILE A 151 -16.45 -10.58 23.88
N GLY A 152 -16.20 -11.88 23.70
CA GLY A 152 -17.04 -12.96 24.22
C GLY A 152 -16.83 -13.27 25.71
N GLU A 153 -15.67 -12.92 26.29
CA GLU A 153 -15.34 -13.25 27.70
C GLU A 153 -15.83 -12.21 28.72
N ASP A 154 -16.02 -10.95 28.32
CA ASP A 154 -16.57 -9.91 29.22
C ASP A 154 -18.12 -9.90 29.29
N ALA A 155 -18.79 -10.80 28.57
CA ALA A 155 -20.26 -10.93 28.56
C ALA A 155 -20.81 -11.98 29.53
N GLY A 156 -20.07 -12.29 30.60
CA GLY A 156 -20.56 -13.04 31.76
C GLY A 156 -21.49 -12.20 32.64
N GLY A 157 -22.65 -11.80 32.12
CA GLY A 157 -23.62 -10.99 32.85
C GLY A 157 -24.89 -10.66 32.06
N THR A 158 -25.79 -11.65 31.96
CA THR A 158 -27.22 -11.53 31.59
C THR A 158 -27.57 -11.04 30.16
N LEU A 159 -27.93 -12.01 29.32
CA LEU A 159 -28.64 -11.92 28.02
C LEU A 159 -30.01 -11.19 28.10
N PRO A 160 -30.56 -10.59 27.01
CA PRO A 160 -30.89 -11.34 25.79
C PRO A 160 -30.64 -10.65 24.42
N LEU A 161 -30.12 -11.47 23.50
CA LEU A 161 -30.69 -11.76 22.16
C LEU A 161 -31.33 -10.57 21.41
N VAL A 162 -30.50 -9.77 20.71
CA VAL A 162 -30.95 -8.98 19.55
C VAL A 162 -29.93 -9.13 18.42
N LEU A 163 -30.38 -9.81 17.37
CA LEU A 163 -29.85 -9.73 16.00
C LEU A 163 -29.73 -8.25 15.59
N GLY A 164 -28.52 -7.78 15.26
CA GLY A 164 -28.38 -6.42 14.75
C GLY A 164 -26.95 -5.94 14.61
N VAL A 165 -26.34 -6.28 13.47
CA VAL A 165 -25.09 -5.70 12.97
C VAL A 165 -25.19 -4.17 12.96
N SER A 166 -24.45 -3.47 13.83
CA SER A 166 -23.86 -2.14 13.55
C SER A 166 -23.18 -1.51 14.77
N LEU A 167 -21.86 -1.60 14.84
CA LEU A 167 -20.96 -0.72 15.61
C LEU A 167 -19.71 -0.57 14.72
N GLY A 168 -19.52 0.46 13.90
CA GLY A 168 -20.03 1.83 14.02
C GLY A 168 -19.17 2.65 14.99
N VAL A 169 -17.83 2.50 14.94
CA VAL A 169 -16.93 3.38 15.70
C VAL A 169 -16.42 4.50 14.80
N ALA A 170 -16.79 5.70 15.21
CA ALA A 170 -16.59 6.98 14.57
C ALA A 170 -15.12 7.39 14.44
N SER A 171 -14.79 8.00 13.30
CA SER A 171 -13.73 9.01 13.17
C SER A 171 -14.11 9.92 11.99
N LEU A 172 -15.16 10.71 12.19
CA LEU A 172 -15.70 11.70 11.26
C LEU A 172 -15.30 13.11 11.74
N VAL A 173 -14.00 13.44 11.75
CA VAL A 173 -13.54 14.84 11.83
C VAL A 173 -12.21 14.95 11.06
N GLY A 174 -12.25 15.35 9.79
CA GLY A 174 -11.03 15.64 9.02
C GLY A 174 -11.24 15.89 7.53
N SER A 175 -12.26 15.28 6.92
CA SER A 175 -12.37 15.24 5.45
C SER A 175 -12.92 16.52 4.81
N MET A 176 -13.55 17.41 5.58
CA MET A 176 -14.22 18.60 5.01
C MET A 176 -13.27 19.79 4.82
N ALA A 177 -12.19 19.89 5.61
CA ALA A 177 -11.17 20.94 5.47
C ALA A 177 -10.34 20.77 4.18
N TRP A 178 -10.05 19.53 3.79
CA TRP A 178 -9.25 19.24 2.59
C TRP A 178 -10.04 19.50 1.29
N LEU A 179 -11.36 19.27 1.31
CA LEU A 179 -12.21 19.46 0.12
C LEU A 179 -12.46 20.95 -0.19
N MET A 180 -12.40 21.85 0.80
CA MET A 180 -12.44 23.30 0.56
C MET A 180 -11.10 23.88 0.08
N ALA A 181 -9.96 23.30 0.46
CA ALA A 181 -8.65 23.75 -0.01
C ALA A 181 -8.42 23.47 -1.52
N ARG A 182 -9.04 22.41 -2.07
CA ARG A 182 -8.90 22.04 -3.48
C ARG A 182 -9.67 22.95 -4.45
N ARG A 183 -10.80 23.54 -4.03
CA ARG A 183 -11.61 24.42 -4.89
C ARG A 183 -11.03 25.82 -5.10
N ARG A 184 -10.20 26.34 -4.17
CA ARG A 184 -9.62 27.68 -4.29
C ARG A 184 -8.47 27.80 -5.30
N ARG A 185 -7.87 26.69 -5.76
CA ARG A 185 -6.80 26.76 -6.77
C ARG A 185 -7.31 26.96 -8.20
N ARG A 186 -8.52 26.48 -8.54
CA ARG A 186 -9.07 26.66 -9.90
C ARG A 186 -9.64 28.06 -10.18
N ALA A 187 -9.97 28.84 -9.15
CA ALA A 187 -10.49 30.20 -9.33
C ALA A 187 -9.39 31.28 -9.49
N ARG A 188 -8.10 30.93 -9.37
CA ARG A 188 -6.98 31.87 -9.53
C ARG A 188 -6.32 31.83 -10.91
N GLU A 189 -6.70 30.89 -11.78
CA GLU A 189 -6.13 30.75 -13.12
C GLU A 189 -6.99 31.43 -14.21
N GLU A 190 -8.17 31.98 -13.88
CA GLU A 190 -9.08 32.65 -14.82
C GLU A 190 -9.05 34.19 -14.76
N SER A 191 -8.07 34.81 -14.09
CA SER A 191 -7.91 36.27 -14.12
C SER A 191 -6.83 36.68 -15.15
N PRO A 192 -7.20 37.03 -16.39
CA PRO A 192 -6.25 37.64 -17.32
C PRO A 192 -5.83 39.03 -16.78
N PRO A 193 -4.56 39.44 -16.98
CA PRO A 193 -4.12 40.78 -16.64
C PRO A 193 -4.84 41.80 -17.53
N GLN A 194 -5.73 42.61 -16.95
CA GLN A 194 -6.10 43.89 -17.53
C GLN A 194 -4.94 44.87 -17.28
N GLY A 195 -4.03 44.96 -18.25
CA GLY A 195 -3.05 46.04 -18.33
C GLY A 195 -3.67 47.27 -18.95
N SER A 196 -3.60 48.38 -18.24
CA SER A 196 -3.71 49.76 -18.75
C SER A 196 -2.35 50.24 -19.22
#